data_AF-A0A257STN7-F1
#
_entry.id   AF-A0A257STN7-F1
#
_cell.length_a   1.000
_cell.length_b   1.000
_cell.length_c   1.000
_cell.angle_alpha   90.00
_cell.angle_beta   90.00
_cell.angle_gamma   90.00
#
_symmetry.space_group_name_H-M   'P 1'
#
loop_
_entity.id
_entity.type
_entity.pdbx_description
1 polymer ?
#
loop_
_entity_poly.entity_id
_entity_poly.type
_entity_poly.pdbx_seq_one_letter_code
_entity_poly.pdbx_strand_id
1 'polypeptide(L)'
;MTDPADHPVGLRLLVERVYDAREIRGKFSAWHAPRLNRWERLQVVAGAILCERLRPVGIARRELPSGESCWFGPGIRWRVRGIDADSRIAVAPHAGPAAEADLPSPARSHWLDDPERLAVAGEGDLARTLTRMREGTSRLIHGRGDPAAAVGDAFRRAGGRFTWHPLWSEGDRYIAWTARQPEAITLADYLGRDHALIEAALARHRQGDPHGLQWALFMLERHMRLEETFLFDIYRRQGGSARRIAELEREHGLVREDRAGLTRPQTLRRFWRILEAHDEKEESLIYPYLTGAGEEGLLRAMAFPDD
;
A
#
# COMPACT_ATOMS: atom_id res chain seq x y z
N MET A 1 -4.75 20.83 -1.68
CA MET A 1 -4.62 19.68 -0.76
C MET A 1 -3.29 19.85 -0.06
N THR A 2 -3.33 20.35 1.17
CA THR A 2 -2.15 20.64 1.98
C THR A 2 -1.32 19.38 2.14
N ASP A 3 -0.02 19.47 1.83
CA ASP A 3 0.99 18.58 2.43
C ASP A 3 0.70 18.57 3.95
N PRO A 4 0.89 17.48 4.71
CA PRO A 4 1.10 17.66 6.14
C PRO A 4 2.46 18.38 6.31
N ALA A 5 2.47 19.67 5.95
CA ALA A 5 3.57 20.62 6.07
C ALA A 5 3.72 21.09 7.51
N ASP A 6 2.80 20.71 8.39
CA ASP A 6 2.92 20.98 9.80
C ASP A 6 3.86 19.91 10.39
N HIS A 7 5.12 20.32 10.59
CA HIS A 7 6.01 19.68 11.55
C HIS A 7 5.17 19.26 12.76
N PRO A 8 4.97 17.95 13.00
CA PRO A 8 4.09 17.54 14.09
C PRO A 8 4.70 18.02 15.41
N VAL A 9 3.91 18.75 16.20
CA VAL A 9 4.38 19.33 17.47
C VAL A 9 4.61 18.19 18.47
N GLY A 10 5.70 18.25 19.24
CA GLY A 10 6.00 17.27 20.29
C GLY A 10 6.71 15.99 19.82
N LEU A 11 7.23 15.96 18.60
CA LEU A 11 8.04 14.85 18.10
C LEU A 11 9.41 14.76 18.77
N ARG A 12 9.79 13.56 19.22
CA ARG A 12 11.14 13.27 19.73
C ARG A 12 12.00 12.64 18.64
N LEU A 13 13.11 13.28 18.28
CA LEU A 13 14.12 12.68 17.38
C LEU A 13 14.67 11.39 18.00
N LEU A 14 14.72 10.32 17.22
CA LEU A 14 15.30 9.04 17.66
C LEU A 14 16.78 8.95 17.31
N VAL A 15 17.06 9.17 16.03
CA VAL A 15 18.39 9.12 15.42
C VAL A 15 18.32 9.90 14.13
N GLU A 16 19.41 10.53 13.75
CA GLU A 16 19.58 11.10 12.41
C GLU A 16 20.79 10.42 11.78
N ARG A 17 20.66 10.05 10.51
CA ARG A 17 21.77 9.53 9.72
C ARG A 17 21.81 10.20 8.36
N VAL A 18 23.01 10.60 7.97
CA VAL A 18 23.31 11.08 6.63
C VAL A 18 23.70 9.89 5.76
N TYR A 19 23.13 9.84 4.56
CA TYR A 19 23.36 8.83 3.55
C TYR A 19 23.89 9.47 2.27
N ASP A 20 24.75 8.75 1.56
CA ASP A 20 25.13 9.10 0.20
C ASP A 20 24.10 8.61 -0.83
N ALA A 21 24.28 9.02 -2.09
CA ALA A 21 23.38 8.67 -3.17
C ALA A 21 23.28 7.15 -3.44
N ARG A 22 24.34 6.38 -3.19
CA ARG A 22 24.33 4.92 -3.37
C ARG A 22 23.53 4.25 -2.27
N GLU A 23 23.73 4.65 -1.02
CA GLU A 23 22.99 4.15 0.13
C GLU A 23 21.49 4.46 0.00
N ILE A 24 21.13 5.67 -0.44
CA ILE A 24 19.73 6.06 -0.65
C ILE A 24 19.07 5.21 -1.74
N ARG A 25 19.72 5.02 -2.89
CA ARG A 25 19.19 4.14 -3.96
C ARG A 25 18.99 2.71 -3.45
N GLY A 26 19.90 2.20 -2.62
CA GLY A 26 19.80 0.86 -2.07
C GLY A 26 18.68 0.69 -1.04
N LYS A 27 18.38 1.74 -0.26
CA LYS A 27 17.43 1.66 0.87
C LYS A 27 16.03 2.15 0.56
N PHE A 28 15.91 3.22 -0.23
CA PHE A 28 14.66 3.98 -0.37
C PHE A 28 14.16 4.05 -1.82
N SER A 29 14.66 3.20 -2.72
CA SER A 29 14.12 3.10 -4.08
C SER A 29 12.81 2.31 -4.16
N ALA A 30 12.56 1.45 -3.16
CA ALA A 30 11.30 0.76 -2.97
C ALA A 30 10.31 1.61 -2.18
N TRP A 31 9.03 1.22 -2.18
CA TRP A 31 8.05 1.83 -1.30
C TRP A 31 8.45 1.60 0.17
N HIS A 32 8.25 2.62 0.99
CA HIS A 32 8.52 2.60 2.42
C HIS A 32 7.42 3.36 3.14
N ALA A 33 7.03 2.88 4.32
CA ALA A 33 6.07 3.55 5.18
C ALA A 33 6.65 3.73 6.60
N PRO A 34 6.62 4.94 7.18
CA PRO A 34 6.94 5.11 8.59
C PRO A 34 6.01 4.25 9.46
N ARG A 35 6.61 3.56 10.44
CA ARG A 35 5.90 2.73 11.43
C ARG A 35 4.91 3.54 12.27
N LEU A 36 4.11 2.83 13.07
CA LEU A 36 3.18 3.36 14.04
C LEU A 36 3.86 4.40 14.92
N ASN A 37 3.29 5.61 14.92
CA ASN A 37 3.81 6.78 15.66
C ASN A 37 5.25 7.15 15.32
N ARG A 38 5.69 6.82 14.11
CA ARG A 38 6.91 7.32 13.52
C ARG A 38 6.59 8.33 12.44
N TRP A 39 7.33 9.42 12.49
CA TRP A 39 7.43 10.37 11.41
C TRP A 39 8.84 10.34 10.90
N GLU A 40 9.01 10.47 9.60
CA GLU A 40 10.33 10.50 8.98
C GLU A 40 10.50 11.82 8.27
N ARG A 41 11.59 12.50 8.60
CA ARG A 41 12.04 13.70 7.92
C ARG A 41 13.16 13.32 6.97
N LEU A 42 13.01 13.71 5.71
CA LEU A 42 14.07 13.66 4.72
C LEU A 42 14.53 15.08 4.45
N GLN A 43 15.81 15.34 4.64
CA GLN A 43 16.45 16.62 4.32
C GLN A 43 17.57 16.41 3.32
N VAL A 44 17.53 17.16 2.22
CA VAL A 44 18.59 17.16 1.22
C VAL A 44 19.69 18.11 1.69
N VAL A 45 20.83 17.54 2.08
CA VAL A 45 21.99 18.29 2.57
C VAL A 45 22.82 18.84 1.41
N ALA A 46 22.88 18.09 0.31
CA ALA A 46 23.51 18.48 -0.95
C ALA A 46 22.85 17.72 -2.12
N GLY A 47 22.94 18.27 -3.34
CA GLY A 47 22.34 17.71 -4.56
C GLY A 47 20.82 17.91 -4.63
N ALA A 48 20.13 17.07 -5.40
CA ALA A 48 18.67 17.00 -5.43
C ALA A 48 18.16 15.54 -5.41
N ILE A 49 16.88 15.39 -5.06
CA ILE A 49 16.14 14.14 -5.21
C ILE A 49 14.76 14.36 -5.81
N LEU A 50 14.26 13.34 -6.50
CA LEU A 50 12.84 13.19 -6.84
C LEU A 50 12.20 12.22 -5.84
N CYS A 51 11.41 12.77 -4.92
CA CYS A 51 10.64 11.98 -3.97
C CYS A 51 9.24 11.71 -4.52
N GLU A 52 8.78 10.48 -4.34
CA GLU A 52 7.44 10.04 -4.72
C GLU A 52 6.64 9.63 -3.49
N ARG A 53 5.33 9.92 -3.50
CA ARG A 53 4.36 9.50 -2.49
C ARG A 53 3.21 8.78 -3.16
N LEU A 54 2.91 7.58 -2.68
CA LEU A 54 1.79 6.80 -3.17
C LEU A 54 0.47 7.43 -2.68
N ARG A 55 -0.49 7.55 -3.60
CA ARG A 55 -1.82 8.10 -3.33
C ARG A 55 -2.88 7.07 -3.74
N PRO A 56 -4.13 7.22 -3.25
CA PRO A 56 -5.26 6.43 -3.76
C PRO A 56 -5.32 6.51 -5.29
N VAL A 57 -5.22 7.73 -5.83
CA VAL A 57 -5.09 7.94 -7.26
C VAL A 57 -3.77 8.62 -7.60
N GLY A 58 -2.97 7.96 -8.44
CA GLY A 58 -1.69 8.40 -8.94
C GLY A 58 -0.54 8.28 -7.94
N ILE A 59 0.60 8.84 -8.35
CA ILE A 59 1.79 9.02 -7.53
C ILE A 59 2.09 10.52 -7.50
N ALA A 60 2.11 11.10 -6.29
CA ALA A 60 2.51 12.48 -6.12
C ALA A 60 4.04 12.57 -6.17
N ARG A 61 4.56 13.51 -6.95
CA ARG A 61 6.00 13.69 -7.17
C ARG A 61 6.43 15.06 -6.69
N ARG A 62 7.57 15.12 -6.01
CA ARG A 62 8.17 16.37 -5.57
C ARG A 62 9.68 16.27 -5.72
N GLU A 63 10.24 17.19 -6.49
CA GLU A 63 11.68 17.42 -6.50
C GLU A 63 12.06 18.22 -5.26
N LEU A 64 13.12 17.80 -4.58
CA LEU A 64 13.64 18.42 -3.37
C LEU A 64 15.10 18.79 -3.63
N PRO A 65 15.40 20.09 -3.82
CA PRO A 65 16.77 20.56 -3.96
C PRO A 65 17.47 20.65 -2.60
N SER A 66 18.78 20.89 -2.65
CA SER A 66 19.62 21.14 -1.47
C SER A 66 19.02 22.20 -0.54
N GLY A 67 18.97 21.88 0.75
CA GLY A 67 18.38 22.71 1.80
C GLY A 67 16.90 22.43 2.05
N GLU A 68 16.18 21.78 1.13
CA GLU A 68 14.79 21.41 1.36
C GLU A 68 14.61 20.14 2.20
N SER A 69 13.42 20.03 2.79
CA SER A 69 13.00 18.82 3.50
C SER A 69 11.54 18.50 3.23
N CYS A 70 11.20 17.23 3.42
CA CYS A 70 9.83 16.76 3.45
C CYS A 70 9.61 15.81 4.64
N TRP A 71 8.34 15.65 5.01
CA TRP A 71 7.91 14.85 6.15
C TRP A 71 6.91 13.78 5.72
N PHE A 72 7.09 12.58 6.26
CA PHE A 72 6.19 11.46 6.09
C PHE A 72 5.64 11.02 7.44
N GLY A 73 4.31 10.95 7.54
CA GLY A 73 3.64 10.42 8.71
C GLY A 73 3.41 8.90 8.64
N PRO A 74 2.92 8.30 9.73
CA PRO A 74 2.67 6.86 9.81
C PRO A 74 1.75 6.35 8.68
N GLY A 75 2.18 5.30 7.97
CA GLY A 75 1.41 4.67 6.88
C GLY A 75 1.40 5.46 5.56
N ILE A 76 2.12 6.58 5.49
CA ILE A 76 2.34 7.27 4.22
C ILE A 76 3.45 6.56 3.47
N ARG A 77 3.09 5.91 2.36
CA ARG A 77 4.05 5.24 1.47
C ARG A 77 4.79 6.24 0.60
N TRP A 78 6.11 6.22 0.66
CA TRP A 78 7.00 7.10 -0.09
C TRP A 78 8.24 6.35 -0.61
N ARG A 79 8.92 6.92 -1.60
CA ARG A 79 10.21 6.42 -2.13
C ARG A 79 11.01 7.53 -2.78
N VAL A 80 12.31 7.31 -2.98
CA VAL A 80 13.21 8.14 -3.79
C VAL A 80 13.37 7.52 -5.17
N ARG A 81 12.80 8.16 -6.20
CA ARG A 81 12.83 7.65 -7.58
C ARG A 81 14.03 8.16 -8.37
N GLY A 82 14.42 9.40 -8.14
CA GLY A 82 15.56 10.07 -8.78
C GLY A 82 16.46 10.70 -7.75
N ILE A 83 17.77 10.72 -7.99
CA ILE A 83 18.77 11.26 -7.08
C ILE A 83 20.06 11.54 -7.84
N ASP A 84 20.63 12.71 -7.62
CA ASP A 84 21.91 13.09 -8.23
C ASP A 84 23.07 12.26 -7.69
N ALA A 85 24.19 12.25 -8.41
CA ALA A 85 25.34 11.42 -8.04
C ALA A 85 26.02 11.89 -6.74
N ASP A 86 26.00 13.20 -6.48
CA ASP A 86 26.64 13.87 -5.35
C ASP A 86 25.66 14.17 -4.19
N SER A 87 24.42 13.71 -4.29
CA SER A 87 23.41 13.95 -3.26
C SER A 87 23.79 13.35 -1.91
N ARG A 88 23.57 14.14 -0.85
CA ARG A 88 23.69 13.72 0.54
C ARG A 88 22.37 14.01 1.25
N ILE A 89 21.81 13.02 1.93
CA ILE A 89 20.47 13.12 2.51
C ILE A 89 20.52 12.73 3.98
N ALA A 90 20.04 13.62 4.84
CA ALA A 90 19.77 13.29 6.23
C ALA A 90 18.36 12.69 6.34
N VAL A 91 18.27 11.48 6.88
CA VAL A 91 17.00 10.85 7.24
C VAL A 91 16.92 10.78 8.75
N ALA A 92 15.86 11.36 9.30
CA ALA A 92 15.62 11.48 10.73
C ALA A 92 14.25 10.89 11.08
N PRO A 93 14.18 9.67 11.64
CA PRO A 93 12.97 9.17 12.29
C PRO A 93 12.71 9.85 13.64
N HIS A 94 11.45 10.21 13.85
CA HIS A 94 10.92 10.83 15.05
C HIS A 94 9.80 9.97 15.67
N ALA A 95 9.65 10.04 16.99
CA ALA A 95 8.57 9.43 17.75
C ALA A 95 7.48 10.44 18.07
N GLY A 96 6.22 10.08 17.87
CA GLY A 96 5.09 10.78 18.47
C GLY A 96 4.94 10.52 19.98
N PRO A 97 3.98 11.20 20.64
CA PRO A 97 3.64 10.97 22.04
C PRO A 97 3.22 9.53 22.34
N ALA A 98 3.57 9.01 23.52
CA ALA A 98 3.35 7.62 23.89
C ALA A 98 1.86 7.17 23.87
N ALA A 99 0.91 8.09 24.04
CA ALA A 99 -0.53 7.79 24.03
C ALA A 99 -1.08 7.48 22.63
N GLU A 100 -0.46 8.00 21.57
CA GLU A 100 -0.78 7.66 20.19
C GLU A 100 -0.08 6.36 19.77
N ALA A 101 1.01 6.02 20.47
CA ALA A 101 1.79 4.76 20.65
C ALA A 101 1.42 3.52 19.85
N ASP A 102 0.14 3.20 19.83
CA ASP A 102 -0.31 1.82 19.85
C ASP A 102 -1.44 1.51 18.88
N LEU A 103 -2.02 2.52 18.22
CA LEU A 103 -3.13 2.30 17.30
C LEU A 103 -2.96 3.11 16.00
N PRO A 104 -3.44 2.60 14.85
CA PRO A 104 -3.30 3.25 13.54
C PRO A 104 -3.89 4.66 13.56
N SER A 105 -3.23 5.60 12.87
CA SER A 105 -3.76 6.94 12.72
C SER A 105 -5.13 6.89 12.01
N PRO A 106 -6.18 7.53 12.57
CA PRO A 106 -7.47 7.65 11.89
C PRO A 106 -7.34 8.27 10.49
N ALA A 107 -6.33 9.12 10.28
CA ALA A 107 -6.05 9.74 8.98
C ALA A 107 -5.76 8.72 7.87
N ARG A 108 -5.45 7.46 8.17
CA ARG A 108 -5.28 6.40 7.15
C ARG A 108 -6.58 6.04 6.44
N SER A 109 -7.74 6.26 7.06
CA SER A 109 -9.06 5.98 6.46
C SER A 109 -9.31 6.71 5.13
N HIS A 110 -8.63 7.83 4.88
CA HIS A 110 -8.78 8.66 3.67
C HIS A 110 -8.65 7.94 2.33
N TRP A 111 -7.99 6.77 2.30
CA TRP A 111 -7.91 5.96 1.07
C TRP A 111 -9.25 5.39 0.61
N LEU A 112 -10.17 5.21 1.56
CA LEU A 112 -11.52 4.68 1.35
C LEU A 112 -12.61 5.75 1.57
N ASP A 113 -12.23 7.00 1.82
CA ASP A 113 -13.19 8.08 2.05
C ASP A 113 -13.83 8.55 0.74
N ASP A 114 -15.16 8.62 0.77
CA ASP A 114 -16.04 9.17 -0.27
C ASP A 114 -15.86 8.70 -1.73
N PRO A 115 -15.50 7.43 -2.05
CA PRO A 115 -15.61 6.97 -3.41
C PRO A 115 -17.10 6.91 -3.81
N GLU A 116 -17.44 7.46 -4.97
CA GLU A 116 -18.77 7.29 -5.56
C GLU A 116 -19.05 5.78 -5.70
N ARG A 117 -20.20 5.36 -5.18
CA ARG A 117 -20.66 3.97 -5.20
C ARG A 117 -21.44 3.71 -6.48
N LEU A 118 -21.05 2.69 -7.22
CA LEU A 118 -21.71 2.30 -8.47
C LEU A 118 -22.12 0.84 -8.40
N ALA A 119 -23.38 0.57 -8.74
CA ALA A 119 -23.87 -0.77 -8.96
C ALA A 119 -23.73 -1.11 -10.44
N VAL A 120 -23.17 -2.28 -10.76
CA VAL A 120 -23.07 -2.78 -12.14
C VAL A 120 -23.92 -4.04 -12.29
N ALA A 121 -24.68 -4.12 -13.39
CA ALA A 121 -25.66 -5.20 -13.59
C ALA A 121 -25.04 -6.54 -14.03
N GLY A 122 -23.78 -6.53 -14.46
CA GLY A 122 -23.03 -7.71 -14.92
C GLY A 122 -21.76 -7.32 -15.66
N GLU A 123 -21.04 -8.29 -16.20
CA GLU A 123 -19.72 -8.12 -16.82
C GLU A 123 -19.67 -7.05 -17.91
N GLY A 124 -20.65 -7.03 -18.82
CA GLY A 124 -20.70 -6.04 -19.89
C GLY A 124 -20.89 -4.60 -19.38
N ASP A 125 -21.61 -4.43 -18.27
CA ASP A 125 -21.80 -3.14 -17.63
C ASP A 125 -20.58 -2.70 -16.81
N LEU A 126 -19.93 -3.66 -16.15
CA LEU A 126 -18.64 -3.47 -15.50
C LEU A 126 -17.59 -2.99 -16.50
N ALA A 127 -17.42 -3.68 -17.63
CA ALA A 127 -16.43 -3.33 -18.64
C ALA A 127 -16.65 -1.90 -19.19
N ARG A 128 -17.90 -1.51 -19.46
CA ARG A 128 -18.25 -0.15 -19.87
C ARG A 128 -17.93 0.88 -18.77
N THR A 129 -18.27 0.57 -17.53
CA THR A 129 -18.03 1.43 -16.37
C THR A 129 -16.54 1.70 -16.22
N LEU A 130 -15.71 0.65 -16.16
CA LEU A 130 -14.25 0.76 -16.02
C LEU A 130 -13.61 1.53 -17.18
N THR A 131 -14.06 1.29 -18.42
CA THR A 131 -13.52 1.98 -19.60
C THR A 131 -13.85 3.47 -19.60
N ARG A 132 -15.01 3.87 -19.04
CA ARG A 132 -15.47 5.26 -18.98
C ARG A 132 -15.00 6.03 -17.74
N MET A 133 -14.34 5.35 -16.79
CA MET A 133 -13.80 6.02 -15.61
C MET A 133 -12.84 7.14 -16.03
N ARG A 134 -13.09 8.35 -15.52
CA ARG A 134 -12.22 9.49 -15.74
C ARG A 134 -10.91 9.28 -14.99
N GLU A 135 -9.81 9.66 -15.61
CA GLU A 135 -8.51 9.73 -14.95
C GLU A 135 -8.59 10.58 -13.67
N GLY A 136 -7.86 10.17 -12.63
CA GLY A 136 -7.85 10.90 -11.36
C GLY A 136 -9.02 10.55 -10.43
N THR A 137 -9.83 9.54 -10.76
CA THR A 137 -11.03 9.19 -9.97
C THR A 137 -10.99 7.78 -9.41
N SER A 138 -11.57 7.59 -8.22
CA SER A 138 -11.80 6.30 -7.57
C SER A 138 -13.29 6.01 -7.40
N ARG A 139 -13.66 4.73 -7.37
CA ARG A 139 -15.04 4.25 -7.25
C ARG A 139 -15.11 3.02 -6.37
N LEU A 140 -16.27 2.84 -5.72
CA LEU A 140 -16.62 1.59 -5.06
C LEU A 140 -17.66 0.86 -5.92
N ILE A 141 -17.27 -0.25 -6.51
CA ILE A 141 -18.08 -1.04 -7.44
C ILE A 141 -18.77 -2.15 -6.66
N HIS A 142 -20.09 -2.21 -6.77
CA HIS A 142 -20.91 -3.32 -6.32
C HIS A 142 -21.42 -4.08 -7.54
N GLY A 143 -21.18 -5.38 -7.60
CA GLY A 143 -21.57 -6.17 -8.77
C GLY A 143 -21.93 -7.60 -8.44
N ARG A 144 -22.23 -8.35 -9.50
CA ARG A 144 -22.51 -9.78 -9.47
C ARG A 144 -21.81 -10.53 -10.60
N GLY A 145 -21.57 -11.82 -10.41
CA GLY A 145 -20.84 -12.69 -11.33
C GLY A 145 -19.33 -12.64 -11.13
N ASP A 146 -18.59 -13.27 -12.05
CA ASP A 146 -17.12 -13.23 -12.06
C ASP A 146 -16.62 -11.99 -12.82
N PRO A 147 -15.95 -11.03 -12.17
CA PRO A 147 -15.45 -9.83 -12.83
C PRO A 147 -14.15 -10.06 -13.60
N ALA A 148 -13.47 -11.21 -13.48
CA ALA A 148 -12.08 -11.38 -13.89
C ALA A 148 -11.83 -11.04 -15.37
N ALA A 149 -12.64 -11.58 -16.28
CA ALA A 149 -12.49 -11.33 -17.71
C ALA A 149 -12.70 -9.84 -18.06
N ALA A 150 -13.77 -9.23 -17.53
CA ALA A 150 -14.10 -7.83 -17.76
C ALA A 150 -13.04 -6.88 -17.19
N VAL A 151 -12.49 -7.19 -16.01
CA VAL A 151 -11.39 -6.42 -15.39
C VAL A 151 -10.12 -6.55 -16.22
N GLY A 152 -9.72 -7.77 -16.59
CA GLY A 152 -8.50 -7.99 -17.39
C GLY A 152 -8.55 -7.32 -18.76
N ASP A 153 -9.69 -7.40 -19.46
CA ASP A 153 -9.91 -6.70 -20.73
C ASP A 153 -9.86 -5.18 -20.57
N ALA A 154 -10.55 -4.65 -19.57
CA ALA A 154 -10.51 -3.22 -19.30
C ALA A 154 -9.09 -2.76 -18.97
N PHE A 155 -8.32 -3.54 -18.19
CA PHE A 155 -6.98 -3.18 -17.74
C PHE A 155 -6.03 -3.02 -18.93
N ARG A 156 -6.04 -4.01 -19.83
CA ARG A 156 -5.30 -3.97 -21.09
C ARG A 156 -5.72 -2.80 -21.97
N ARG A 157 -7.04 -2.56 -22.14
CA ARG A 157 -7.55 -1.41 -22.93
C ARG A 157 -7.17 -0.06 -22.33
N ALA A 158 -7.06 0.02 -21.00
CA ALA A 158 -6.60 1.21 -20.30
C ALA A 158 -5.07 1.39 -20.36
N GLY A 159 -4.32 0.48 -20.98
CA GLY A 159 -2.86 0.51 -21.00
C GLY A 159 -2.24 0.33 -19.62
N GLY A 160 -2.88 -0.46 -18.76
CA GLY A 160 -2.45 -0.69 -17.39
C GLY A 160 -2.69 0.48 -16.43
N ARG A 161 -3.57 1.42 -16.79
CA ARG A 161 -3.81 2.67 -16.04
C ARG A 161 -5.02 2.63 -15.11
N PHE A 162 -5.36 1.48 -14.55
CA PHE A 162 -6.24 1.44 -13.39
C PHE A 162 -5.86 0.34 -12.41
N THR A 163 -6.30 0.49 -11.18
CA THR A 163 -6.16 -0.49 -10.10
C THR A 163 -7.53 -1.06 -9.75
N TRP A 164 -7.62 -2.36 -9.48
CA TRP A 164 -8.85 -3.02 -9.04
C TRP A 164 -8.55 -3.85 -7.80
N HIS A 165 -9.10 -3.46 -6.66
CA HIS A 165 -8.84 -4.07 -5.35
C HIS A 165 -10.13 -4.71 -4.81
N PRO A 166 -10.25 -6.04 -4.88
CA PRO A 166 -11.35 -6.78 -4.26
C PRO A 166 -11.46 -6.49 -2.76
N LEU A 167 -12.61 -6.00 -2.29
CA LEU A 167 -12.85 -5.71 -0.88
C LEU A 167 -13.67 -6.79 -0.19
N TRP A 168 -14.55 -7.48 -0.93
CA TRP A 168 -15.44 -8.49 -0.39
C TRP A 168 -16.09 -9.31 -1.50
N SER A 169 -16.33 -10.60 -1.26
CA SER A 169 -17.22 -11.45 -2.04
C SER A 169 -18.06 -12.36 -1.15
N GLU A 170 -19.25 -12.71 -1.63
CA GLU A 170 -20.11 -13.76 -1.05
C GLU A 170 -21.09 -14.25 -2.11
N GLY A 171 -21.03 -15.55 -2.42
CA GLY A 171 -21.80 -16.13 -3.51
C GLY A 171 -21.45 -15.46 -4.85
N ASP A 172 -22.46 -15.03 -5.60
CA ASP A 172 -22.26 -14.33 -6.86
C ASP A 172 -21.96 -12.83 -6.68
N ARG A 173 -21.94 -12.28 -5.46
CA ARG A 173 -21.83 -10.84 -5.22
C ARG A 173 -20.40 -10.45 -4.89
N TYR A 174 -20.01 -9.26 -5.33
CA TYR A 174 -18.72 -8.68 -4.98
C TYR A 174 -18.77 -7.18 -4.73
N ILE A 175 -17.78 -6.70 -3.98
CA ILE A 175 -17.44 -5.29 -3.82
C ILE A 175 -15.96 -5.12 -4.13
N ALA A 176 -15.63 -4.12 -4.96
CA ALA A 176 -14.24 -3.77 -5.26
C ALA A 176 -14.04 -2.25 -5.22
N TRP A 177 -12.89 -1.83 -4.74
CA TRP A 177 -12.42 -0.47 -4.90
C TRP A 177 -11.60 -0.38 -6.18
N THR A 178 -11.84 0.62 -7.01
CA THR A 178 -11.10 0.82 -8.26
C THR A 178 -10.71 2.28 -8.41
N ALA A 179 -9.58 2.52 -9.06
CA ALA A 179 -9.13 3.87 -9.37
C ALA A 179 -8.47 3.94 -10.74
N ARG A 180 -8.84 4.98 -11.50
CA ARG A 180 -8.22 5.29 -12.79
C ARG A 180 -6.98 6.14 -12.58
N GLN A 181 -5.84 5.56 -12.88
CA GLN A 181 -4.52 6.12 -12.65
C GLN A 181 -4.10 7.00 -13.84
N PRO A 182 -3.31 8.07 -13.61
CA PRO A 182 -2.77 8.91 -14.68
C PRO A 182 -1.68 8.19 -15.50
N GLU A 183 -1.07 7.18 -14.93
CA GLU A 183 0.05 6.43 -15.50
C GLU A 183 -0.15 4.92 -15.31
N ALA A 184 0.61 4.15 -16.09
CA ALA A 184 0.58 2.69 -15.97
C ALA A 184 1.19 2.29 -14.62
N ILE A 185 0.54 1.36 -13.94
CA ILE A 185 1.00 0.88 -12.63
C ILE A 185 1.96 -0.30 -12.78
N THR A 186 2.89 -0.40 -11.84
CA THR A 186 3.66 -1.63 -11.63
C THR A 186 2.99 -2.50 -10.56
N LEU A 187 3.39 -3.78 -10.49
CA LEU A 187 2.93 -4.67 -9.43
C LEU A 187 3.30 -4.13 -8.04
N ALA A 188 4.50 -3.56 -7.86
CA ALA A 188 4.89 -2.95 -6.59
C ALA A 188 4.00 -1.74 -6.21
N ASP A 189 3.59 -0.93 -7.20
CA ASP A 189 2.64 0.16 -6.95
C ASP A 189 1.23 -0.35 -6.61
N TYR A 190 0.84 -1.52 -7.13
CA TYR A 190 -0.42 -2.17 -6.79
C TYR A 190 -0.39 -2.73 -5.36
N LEU A 191 0.65 -3.51 -5.01
CA LEU A 191 0.80 -4.13 -3.68
C LEU A 191 0.97 -3.08 -2.57
N GLY A 192 1.71 -1.99 -2.84
CA GLY A 192 1.76 -0.86 -1.91
C GLY A 192 0.39 -0.19 -1.69
N ARG A 193 -0.52 -0.22 -2.68
CA ARG A 193 -1.90 0.24 -2.50
C ARG A 193 -2.75 -0.78 -1.77
N ASP A 194 -2.54 -2.08 -1.98
CA ASP A 194 -3.20 -3.13 -1.18
C ASP A 194 -2.92 -2.93 0.30
N HIS A 195 -1.64 -2.81 0.68
CA HIS A 195 -1.28 -2.55 2.07
C HIS A 195 -1.99 -1.28 2.59
N ALA A 196 -1.93 -0.17 1.83
CA ALA A 196 -2.59 1.08 2.24
C ALA A 196 -4.11 0.95 2.40
N LEU A 197 -4.77 0.15 1.57
CA LEU A 197 -6.22 -0.09 1.63
C LEU A 197 -6.58 -1.02 2.81
N ILE A 198 -5.78 -2.05 3.08
CA ILE A 198 -5.92 -2.91 4.27
C ILE A 198 -5.83 -2.04 5.54
N GLU A 199 -4.80 -1.20 5.61
CA GLU A 199 -4.60 -0.27 6.71
C GLU A 199 -5.79 0.70 6.86
N ALA A 200 -6.29 1.23 5.74
CA ALA A 200 -7.41 2.15 5.73
C ALA A 200 -8.71 1.47 6.20
N ALA A 201 -8.97 0.24 5.78
CA ALA A 201 -10.15 -0.53 6.19
C ALA A 201 -10.13 -0.84 7.70
N LEU A 202 -8.95 -1.18 8.25
CA LEU A 202 -8.76 -1.34 9.69
C LEU A 202 -8.91 0.00 10.45
N ALA A 203 -8.45 1.12 9.88
CA ALA A 203 -8.67 2.44 10.45
C ALA A 203 -10.18 2.81 10.49
N ARG A 204 -10.93 2.47 9.44
CA ARG A 204 -12.40 2.62 9.40
C ARG A 204 -13.10 1.74 10.43
N HIS A 205 -12.66 0.49 10.60
CA HIS A 205 -13.19 -0.38 11.66
C HIS A 205 -13.03 0.26 13.04
N ARG A 206 -11.85 0.85 13.32
CA ARG A 206 -11.60 1.57 14.58
C ARG A 206 -12.53 2.78 14.76
N GLN A 207 -12.90 3.44 13.67
CA GLN A 207 -13.85 4.56 13.67
C GLN A 207 -15.32 4.10 13.78
N GLY A 208 -15.58 2.79 13.84
CA GLY A 208 -16.93 2.23 13.98
C GLY A 208 -17.61 1.88 12.66
N ASP A 209 -16.90 1.87 11.52
CA ASP A 209 -17.46 1.39 10.25
C ASP A 209 -17.77 -0.12 10.35
N PRO A 210 -19.03 -0.54 10.13
CA PRO A 210 -19.43 -1.94 10.24
C PRO A 210 -18.78 -2.86 9.20
N HIS A 211 -18.32 -2.33 8.06
CA HIS A 211 -17.70 -3.10 6.99
C HIS A 211 -16.17 -3.12 7.06
N GLY A 212 -15.56 -2.18 7.80
CA GLY A 212 -14.11 -1.99 7.80
C GLY A 212 -13.32 -3.26 8.15
N LEU A 213 -13.76 -4.02 9.16
CA LEU A 213 -13.08 -5.25 9.56
C LEU A 213 -13.24 -6.35 8.50
N GLN A 214 -14.43 -6.47 7.92
CA GLN A 214 -14.71 -7.47 6.89
C GLN A 214 -13.83 -7.22 5.66
N TRP A 215 -13.74 -5.97 5.20
CA TRP A 215 -12.91 -5.60 4.05
C TRP A 215 -11.43 -5.81 4.32
N ALA A 216 -10.95 -5.39 5.49
CA ALA A 216 -9.56 -5.59 5.88
C ALA A 216 -9.18 -7.08 5.86
N LEU A 217 -10.00 -7.94 6.45
CA LEU A 217 -9.72 -9.37 6.53
C LEU A 217 -9.81 -10.07 5.17
N PHE A 218 -10.74 -9.65 4.32
CA PHE A 218 -10.85 -10.18 2.97
C PHE A 218 -9.63 -9.81 2.13
N MET A 219 -9.26 -8.52 2.10
CA MET A 219 -8.09 -8.05 1.36
C MET A 219 -6.80 -8.72 1.86
N LEU A 220 -6.64 -8.84 3.18
CA LEU A 220 -5.44 -9.42 3.78
C LEU A 220 -5.30 -10.91 3.45
N GLU A 221 -6.38 -11.70 3.54
CA GLU A 221 -6.31 -13.11 3.16
C GLU A 221 -6.00 -13.28 1.67
N ARG A 222 -6.62 -12.46 0.80
CA ARG A 222 -6.33 -12.45 -0.63
C ARG A 222 -4.87 -12.10 -0.91
N HIS A 223 -4.35 -11.07 -0.23
CA HIS A 223 -2.98 -10.59 -0.34
C HIS A 223 -1.97 -11.67 0.05
N MET A 224 -2.11 -12.25 1.26
CA MET A 224 -1.24 -13.33 1.72
C MET A 224 -1.29 -14.56 0.80
N ARG A 225 -2.47 -14.92 0.28
CA ARG A 225 -2.59 -16.04 -0.67
C ARG A 225 -1.87 -15.76 -1.98
N LEU A 226 -1.97 -14.55 -2.52
CA LEU A 226 -1.21 -14.13 -3.71
C LEU A 226 0.29 -14.26 -3.46
N GLU A 227 0.76 -13.87 -2.29
CA GLU A 227 2.18 -13.97 -1.93
C GLU A 227 2.64 -15.41 -1.86
N GLU A 228 1.95 -16.22 -1.06
CA GLU A 228 2.27 -17.63 -0.80
C GLU A 228 2.23 -18.47 -2.07
N THR A 229 1.25 -18.23 -2.94
CA THR A 229 1.02 -19.08 -4.13
C THR A 229 1.77 -18.59 -5.37
N PHE A 230 2.25 -17.35 -5.39
CA PHE A 230 2.81 -16.75 -6.62
C PHE A 230 4.04 -15.88 -6.35
N LEU A 231 3.96 -14.86 -5.50
CA LEU A 231 5.05 -13.88 -5.38
C LEU A 231 6.30 -14.45 -4.71
N PHE A 232 6.15 -15.30 -3.70
CA PHE A 232 7.29 -15.95 -3.04
C PHE A 232 8.04 -16.90 -3.97
N ASP A 233 7.35 -17.54 -4.92
CA ASP A 233 8.01 -18.35 -5.93
C ASP A 233 8.80 -17.49 -6.92
N ILE A 234 8.28 -16.34 -7.34
CA ILE A 234 9.02 -15.38 -8.17
C ILE A 234 10.26 -14.87 -7.43
N TYR A 235 10.11 -14.48 -6.17
CA TYR A 235 11.21 -14.03 -5.33
C TYR A 235 12.31 -15.10 -5.24
N ARG A 236 11.93 -16.36 -4.97
CA ARG A 236 12.86 -17.50 -4.92
C ARG A 236 13.58 -17.72 -6.27
N ARG A 237 12.85 -17.67 -7.39
CA ARG A 237 13.44 -17.82 -8.73
C ARG A 237 14.45 -16.73 -9.07
N GLN A 238 14.36 -15.56 -8.45
CA GLN A 238 15.31 -14.46 -8.60
C GLN A 238 16.46 -14.48 -7.57
N GLY A 239 16.66 -15.62 -6.89
CA GLY A 239 17.73 -15.78 -5.90
C GLY A 239 17.37 -15.27 -4.50
N GLY A 240 16.09 -15.00 -4.26
CA GLY A 240 15.56 -14.65 -2.95
C GLY A 240 15.78 -15.75 -1.89
N SER A 241 15.86 -15.33 -0.63
CA SER A 241 16.18 -16.24 0.48
C SER A 241 14.97 -17.06 0.92
N ALA A 242 15.05 -18.39 0.86
CA ALA A 242 14.04 -19.28 1.42
C ALA A 242 13.81 -19.07 2.93
N ARG A 243 14.86 -18.67 3.67
CA ARG A 243 14.76 -18.32 5.09
C ARG A 243 13.85 -17.10 5.31
N ARG A 244 13.88 -16.12 4.39
CA ARG A 244 13.02 -14.92 4.44
C ARG A 244 11.57 -15.27 4.13
N ILE A 245 11.33 -16.12 3.14
CA ILE A 245 9.98 -16.63 2.86
C ILE A 245 9.41 -17.31 4.11
N ALA A 246 10.16 -18.23 4.72
CA ALA A 246 9.72 -18.91 5.94
C ALA A 246 9.53 -17.96 7.15
N GLU A 247 10.18 -16.80 7.18
CA GLU A 247 9.90 -15.75 8.18
C GLU A 247 8.55 -15.08 7.92
N LEU A 248 8.27 -14.71 6.68
CA LEU A 248 7.01 -14.06 6.27
C LEU A 248 5.82 -15.02 6.42
N GLU A 249 5.95 -16.28 6.01
CA GLU A 249 4.90 -17.29 6.18
C GLU A 249 4.54 -17.52 7.66
N ARG A 250 5.54 -17.47 8.57
CA ARG A 250 5.25 -17.52 10.01
C ARG A 250 4.49 -16.28 10.48
N GLU A 251 4.81 -15.11 9.94
CA GLU A 251 4.09 -13.87 10.23
C GLU A 251 2.65 -13.93 9.71
N HIS A 252 2.41 -14.50 8.53
CA HIS A 252 1.05 -14.79 8.03
C HIS A 252 0.28 -15.69 9.00
N GLY A 253 0.93 -16.73 9.53
CA GLY A 253 0.36 -17.60 10.57
C GLY A 253 -0.11 -16.80 11.80
N LEU A 254 0.73 -15.90 12.31
CA LEU A 254 0.39 -15.04 13.46
C LEU A 254 -0.76 -14.07 13.15
N VAL A 255 -0.77 -13.50 11.94
CA VAL A 255 -1.84 -12.62 11.44
C VAL A 255 -3.18 -13.38 11.39
N ARG A 256 -3.17 -14.61 10.87
CA ARG A 256 -4.36 -15.48 10.80
C ARG A 256 -4.85 -15.89 12.19
N GLU A 257 -3.96 -16.19 13.14
CA GLU A 257 -4.31 -16.52 14.53
C GLU A 257 -5.04 -15.36 15.24
N ASP A 258 -4.59 -14.12 15.04
CA ASP A 258 -5.15 -12.95 15.71
C ASP A 258 -6.51 -12.51 15.12
N ARG A 259 -6.90 -13.02 13.94
CA ARG A 259 -8.13 -12.65 13.21
C ARG A 259 -9.41 -12.72 14.06
N ALA A 260 -9.59 -13.80 14.83
CA ALA A 260 -10.79 -13.99 15.64
C ALA A 260 -10.88 -13.04 16.85
N GLY A 261 -9.75 -12.42 17.24
CA GLY A 261 -9.66 -11.54 18.40
C GLY A 261 -9.68 -10.06 18.09
N LEU A 262 -9.81 -9.63 16.83
CA LEU A 262 -9.63 -8.22 16.41
C LEU A 262 -10.65 -7.24 16.98
N THR A 263 -11.77 -7.73 17.52
CA THR A 263 -12.72 -6.91 18.28
C THR A 263 -12.18 -6.47 19.65
N ARG A 264 -11.13 -7.14 20.16
CA ARG A 264 -10.47 -6.80 21.42
C ARG A 264 -9.36 -5.79 21.17
N PRO A 265 -9.32 -4.65 21.89
CA PRO A 265 -8.30 -3.61 21.67
C PRO A 265 -6.86 -4.11 21.76
N GLN A 266 -6.56 -5.04 22.67
CA GLN A 266 -5.20 -5.57 22.86
C GLN A 266 -4.74 -6.42 21.66
N THR A 267 -5.62 -7.28 21.15
CA THR A 267 -5.34 -8.09 19.95
C THR A 267 -5.21 -7.20 18.73
N LEU A 268 -6.10 -6.21 18.56
CA LEU A 268 -6.00 -5.23 17.48
C LEU A 268 -4.65 -4.49 17.50
N ARG A 269 -4.17 -4.06 18.67
CA ARG A 269 -2.84 -3.44 18.80
C ARG A 269 -1.70 -4.37 18.39
N ARG A 270 -1.71 -5.62 18.87
CA ARG A 270 -0.70 -6.62 18.53
C ARG A 270 -0.70 -6.87 17.02
N PHE A 271 -1.87 -7.12 16.46
CA PHE A 271 -2.08 -7.36 15.04
C PHE A 271 -1.51 -6.22 14.19
N TRP A 272 -1.81 -4.97 14.55
CA TRP A 272 -1.29 -3.80 13.84
C TRP A 272 0.23 -3.70 13.82
N ARG A 273 0.88 -4.00 14.96
CA ARG A 273 2.35 -3.98 15.04
C ARG A 273 2.97 -5.09 14.19
N ILE A 274 2.32 -6.25 14.10
CA ILE A 274 2.76 -7.34 13.24
C ILE A 274 2.60 -6.92 11.78
N LEU A 275 1.42 -6.42 11.40
CA LEU A 275 1.11 -6.01 10.03
C LEU A 275 2.10 -4.97 9.49
N GLU A 276 2.34 -3.86 10.19
CA GLU A 276 3.28 -2.85 9.67
C GLU A 276 4.72 -3.35 9.57
N ALA A 277 5.15 -4.15 10.54
CA ALA A 277 6.49 -4.73 10.51
C ALA A 277 6.64 -5.78 9.40
N HIS A 278 5.52 -6.39 9.00
CA HIS A 278 5.41 -7.34 7.91
C HIS A 278 5.44 -6.59 6.57
N ASP A 279 4.55 -5.63 6.36
CA ASP A 279 4.50 -4.77 5.17
C ASP A 279 5.86 -4.13 4.86
N GLU A 280 6.55 -3.58 5.87
CA GLU A 280 7.88 -2.96 5.69
C GLU A 280 8.91 -3.97 5.16
N LYS A 281 8.88 -5.23 5.62
CA LYS A 281 9.80 -6.26 5.13
C LYS A 281 9.48 -6.63 3.69
N GLU A 282 8.21 -6.74 3.34
CA GLU A 282 7.82 -7.11 1.98
C GLU A 282 8.16 -6.02 0.99
N GLU A 283 7.81 -4.78 1.31
CA GLU A 283 8.08 -3.62 0.48
C GLU A 283 9.59 -3.41 0.26
N SER A 284 10.41 -3.64 1.28
CA SER A 284 11.87 -3.44 1.20
C SER A 284 12.67 -4.65 0.71
N LEU A 285 12.20 -5.88 0.95
CA LEU A 285 12.98 -7.11 0.70
C LEU A 285 12.43 -7.96 -0.45
N ILE A 286 11.12 -7.98 -0.66
CA ILE A 286 10.45 -8.87 -1.62
C ILE A 286 10.10 -8.10 -2.89
N TYR A 287 9.36 -6.99 -2.77
CA TYR A 287 8.83 -6.26 -3.92
C TYR A 287 9.87 -5.75 -4.92
N PRO A 288 11.11 -5.38 -4.52
CA PRO A 288 12.17 -5.04 -5.47
C PRO A 288 12.53 -6.18 -6.44
N TYR A 289 12.27 -7.43 -6.07
CA TYR A 289 12.49 -8.62 -6.89
C TYR A 289 11.26 -9.01 -7.73
N LEU A 290 10.20 -8.20 -7.79
CA LEU A 290 9.01 -8.57 -8.55
C LEU A 290 9.01 -8.05 -10.00
N THR A 291 10.16 -7.61 -10.51
CA THR A 291 10.31 -7.06 -11.86
C THR A 291 9.92 -8.04 -12.98
N GLY A 292 9.98 -9.36 -12.73
CA GLY A 292 9.59 -10.40 -13.68
C GLY A 292 8.10 -10.78 -13.70
N ALA A 293 7.26 -10.22 -12.81
CA ALA A 293 5.86 -10.61 -12.72
C ALA A 293 4.97 -9.98 -13.82
N GLY A 294 5.37 -8.81 -14.33
CA GLY A 294 4.72 -8.14 -15.46
C GLY A 294 3.19 -7.99 -15.31
N GLU A 295 2.49 -8.14 -16.44
CA GLU A 295 1.03 -8.07 -16.50
C GLU A 295 0.36 -9.24 -15.77
N GLU A 296 0.90 -10.46 -15.89
CA GLU A 296 0.34 -11.65 -15.24
C GLU A 296 0.22 -11.44 -13.72
N GLY A 297 1.27 -10.90 -13.10
CA GLY A 297 1.26 -10.62 -11.67
C GLY A 297 0.23 -9.59 -11.27
N LEU A 298 0.02 -8.55 -12.08
CA LEU A 298 -1.03 -7.55 -11.86
C LEU A 298 -2.42 -8.16 -11.98
N LEU A 299 -2.68 -8.98 -13.01
CA LEU A 299 -3.99 -9.62 -13.20
C LEU A 299 -4.30 -10.62 -12.08
N ARG A 300 -3.32 -11.42 -11.63
CA ARG A 300 -3.46 -12.29 -10.46
C ARG A 300 -3.72 -11.48 -9.19
N ALA A 301 -3.04 -10.34 -9.03
CA ALA A 301 -3.25 -9.47 -7.89
C ALA A 301 -4.63 -8.78 -7.90
N MET A 302 -5.27 -8.61 -9.06
CA MET A 302 -6.62 -8.07 -9.17
C MET A 302 -7.72 -9.13 -9.05
N ALA A 303 -7.37 -10.42 -9.10
CA ALA A 303 -8.34 -11.50 -9.05
C ALA A 303 -8.99 -11.63 -7.66
N PHE A 304 -10.25 -12.04 -7.65
CA PHE A 304 -10.86 -12.56 -6.43
C PHE A 304 -10.21 -13.91 -6.08
N PRO A 305 -10.06 -14.25 -4.79
CA PRO A 305 -9.58 -15.56 -4.42
C PRO A 305 -10.57 -16.62 -4.89
N ASP A 306 -10.09 -17.68 -5.54
CA ASP A 306 -10.92 -18.85 -5.87
C ASP A 306 -11.37 -19.51 -4.56
N ASP A 307 -12.68 -19.66 -4.36
CA ASP A 307 -13.27 -20.36 -3.21
C ASP A 307 -12.82 -21.83 -3.12
#